data_AF-A0A3L7Y3N5-F1
#
_entry.id   AF-A0A3L7Y3N5-F1
#
_cell.length_a   1.000
_cell.length_b   1.000
_cell.length_c   1.000
_cell.angle_alpha   90.00
_cell.angle_beta   90.00
_cell.angle_gamma   90.00
#
_symmetry.space_group_name_H-M   'P 1'
#
loop_
_entity.id
_entity.type
_entity.pdbx_description
1 polymer ?
#
loop_
_entity_poly.entity_id
_entity_poly.type
_entity_poly.pdbx_seq_one_letter_code
_entity_poly.pdbx_strand_id
1 'polypeptide(L)'
;MPRIPGSGLLSGMRLTLTRFFQPKRTVMYPEVKPDIAPRNRGRLELVTDEHGTLKCETCFQCAQACPIECIDMGGTDTKGRFAVHWGPAEQYAERREESAMRRSGRTVSDAAAATGATINIAKVDEILEAHDYDPHHMLAILEAIQGAYGYLPVDALKRVSRATGAWYAMVYGTATFYKHLAFEPGVTRSIAVCRCANCLVSGAGSVMGTLSYEFGTEFGRAIPWSNLRLESLPSHLPDAPSPLVVIDGEPQRDLSAKNAASWAAALAGRYAA
;
A
#
# COMPACT_ATOMS: atom_id res chain seq x y z
N MET A 1 -28.54 42.55 10.14
CA MET A 1 -28.39 42.56 11.61
C MET A 1 -29.76 42.32 12.23
N PRO A 2 -29.94 41.31 13.09
CA PRO A 2 -31.24 41.07 13.71
C PRO A 2 -31.72 42.29 14.49
N ARG A 3 -32.96 42.74 14.23
CA ARG A 3 -33.55 43.98 14.79
C ARG A 3 -33.95 43.89 16.27
N ILE A 4 -33.95 42.69 16.85
CA ILE A 4 -34.41 42.43 18.21
C ILE A 4 -33.30 41.70 18.97
N PRO A 5 -32.82 42.23 20.11
CA PRO A 5 -31.83 41.55 20.94
C PRO A 5 -32.37 40.17 21.37
N GLY A 6 -31.57 39.12 21.21
CA GLY A 6 -31.94 37.74 21.56
C GLY A 6 -32.63 36.92 20.45
N SER A 7 -33.04 37.53 19.33
CA SER A 7 -33.68 36.80 18.22
C SER A 7 -32.79 35.72 17.57
N GLY A 8 -31.47 35.91 17.57
CA GLY A 8 -30.50 34.87 17.15
C GLY A 8 -30.47 33.67 18.10
N LEU A 9 -30.63 33.92 19.41
CA LEU A 9 -30.64 32.90 20.45
C LEU A 9 -31.93 32.07 20.39
N LEU A 10 -33.07 32.73 20.15
CA LEU A 10 -34.35 32.07 19.92
C LEU A 10 -34.33 31.19 18.66
N SER A 11 -33.69 31.68 17.59
CA SER A 11 -33.54 30.93 16.33
C SER A 11 -32.65 29.70 16.51
N GLY A 12 -31.55 29.83 17.26
CA GLY A 12 -30.67 28.72 17.62
C GLY A 12 -31.38 27.67 18.48
N MET A 13 -32.07 28.10 19.54
CA MET A 13 -32.85 27.20 20.41
C MET A 13 -33.96 26.48 19.64
N ARG A 14 -34.67 27.17 18.74
CA ARG A 14 -35.70 26.57 17.88
C ARG A 14 -35.10 25.51 16.95
N LEU A 15 -33.94 25.77 16.35
CA LEU A 15 -33.26 24.79 15.51
C LEU A 15 -32.82 23.56 16.32
N THR A 16 -32.22 23.77 17.51
CA THR A 16 -31.81 22.69 18.42
C THR A 16 -33.00 21.84 18.83
N LEU A 17 -34.11 22.47 19.24
CA LEU A 17 -35.33 21.77 19.64
C LEU A 17 -35.91 20.95 18.47
N THR A 18 -35.92 21.53 17.27
CA THR A 18 -36.39 20.83 16.06
C THR A 18 -35.51 19.63 15.72
N ARG A 19 -34.17 19.75 15.83
CA ARG A 19 -33.23 18.65 15.56
C ARG A 19 -33.23 17.59 16.65
N PHE A 20 -33.53 17.95 17.90
CA PHE A 20 -33.55 17.02 19.04
C PHE A 20 -34.60 15.90 18.87
N PHE A 21 -35.76 16.22 18.29
CA PHE A 21 -36.83 15.25 18.02
C PHE A 21 -36.71 14.56 16.65
N GLN A 22 -35.72 14.92 15.82
CA GLN A 22 -35.47 14.17 14.59
C GLN A 22 -34.76 12.85 14.90
N PRO A 23 -35.07 11.77 14.15
CA PRO A 23 -34.37 10.52 14.33
C PRO A 23 -32.86 10.73 14.13
N LYS A 24 -32.05 10.18 15.05
CA LYS A 24 -30.59 10.21 14.94
C LYS A 24 -30.20 9.47 13.66
N ARG A 25 -29.74 10.21 12.64
CA ARG A 25 -29.23 9.65 11.38
C ARG A 25 -27.83 9.02 11.54
N THR A 26 -27.18 9.27 12.68
CA THR A 26 -25.90 8.66 13.04
C THR A 26 -26.12 7.17 13.33
N VAL A 27 -25.64 6.33 12.43
CA VAL A 27 -25.52 4.89 12.67
C VAL A 27 -24.29 4.62 13.53
N MET A 28 -24.39 3.62 14.43
CA MET A 28 -23.25 3.15 15.22
C MET A 28 -22.35 2.34 14.29
N TYR A 29 -21.20 2.92 13.91
CA TYR A 29 -20.14 2.17 13.25
C TYR A 29 -19.22 1.61 14.34
N PRO A 30 -18.87 0.31 14.32
CA PRO A 30 -18.93 -0.62 13.19
C PRO A 30 -20.15 -1.56 13.10
N GLU A 31 -21.09 -1.52 14.05
CA GLU A 31 -22.18 -2.50 14.17
C GLU A 31 -23.23 -2.40 13.06
N VAL A 32 -23.54 -1.18 12.63
CA VAL A 32 -24.52 -0.89 11.57
C VAL A 32 -23.77 -0.43 10.33
N LYS A 33 -23.60 -1.34 9.37
CA LYS A 33 -22.98 -1.03 8.07
C LYS A 33 -23.94 -0.20 7.22
N PRO A 34 -23.45 0.84 6.52
CA PRO A 34 -24.28 1.61 5.61
C PRO A 34 -24.83 0.73 4.49
N ASP A 35 -26.08 0.97 4.08
CA ASP A 35 -26.66 0.36 2.89
C ASP A 35 -25.96 0.93 1.65
N ILE A 36 -25.06 0.14 1.09
CA ILE A 36 -24.24 0.50 -0.04
C ILE A 36 -24.88 -0.12 -1.28
N ALA A 37 -25.10 0.69 -2.32
CA ALA A 37 -25.67 0.21 -3.57
C ALA A 37 -24.89 -1.01 -4.12
N PRO A 38 -25.55 -2.04 -4.66
CA PRO A 38 -24.89 -3.28 -5.11
C PRO A 38 -23.80 -3.08 -6.17
N ARG A 39 -23.84 -1.96 -6.91
CA ARG A 39 -22.85 -1.60 -7.93
C ARG A 39 -21.62 -0.90 -7.36
N ASN A 40 -21.62 -0.50 -6.09
CA ASN A 40 -20.48 0.14 -5.47
C ASN A 40 -19.35 -0.88 -5.26
N ARG A 41 -18.16 -0.56 -5.76
CA ARG A 41 -16.96 -1.41 -5.64
C ARG A 41 -15.94 -0.85 -4.64
N GLY A 42 -16.17 0.34 -4.08
CA GLY A 42 -15.37 0.91 -2.99
C GLY A 42 -13.95 1.37 -3.38
N ARG A 43 -13.64 1.55 -4.67
CA ARG A 43 -12.36 2.08 -5.16
C ARG A 43 -12.58 3.12 -6.26
N LEU A 44 -11.77 4.17 -6.23
CA LEU A 44 -11.62 5.11 -7.34
C LEU A 44 -10.88 4.38 -8.48
N GLU A 45 -11.58 4.11 -9.57
CA GLU A 45 -11.01 3.48 -10.77
C GLU A 45 -11.00 4.51 -11.92
N LEU A 46 -9.85 4.62 -12.59
CA LEU A 46 -9.75 5.39 -13.83
C LEU A 46 -10.41 4.59 -14.94
N VAL A 47 -11.59 5.03 -15.37
CA VAL A 47 -12.36 4.38 -16.43
C VAL A 47 -11.69 4.67 -17.76
N THR A 48 -11.55 3.64 -18.60
CA THR A 48 -11.11 3.79 -20.00
C THR A 48 -12.30 3.98 -20.92
N ASP A 49 -12.09 4.65 -22.03
CA ASP A 49 -13.01 4.69 -23.16
C ASP A 49 -12.96 3.37 -23.98
N GLU A 50 -13.75 3.33 -25.05
CA GLU A 50 -13.85 2.20 -25.97
C GLU A 50 -12.55 1.95 -26.74
N HIS A 51 -11.65 2.93 -26.78
CA HIS A 51 -10.35 2.87 -27.45
C HIS A 51 -9.19 2.57 -26.49
N GLY A 52 -9.49 2.30 -25.21
CA GLY A 52 -8.49 2.01 -24.17
C GLY A 52 -7.78 3.25 -23.61
N THR A 53 -8.20 4.46 -23.98
CA THR A 53 -7.68 5.72 -23.43
C THR A 53 -8.37 6.01 -22.10
N LEU A 54 -7.62 6.49 -21.11
CA LEU A 54 -8.20 6.92 -19.83
C LEU A 54 -9.16 8.10 -20.05
N LYS A 55 -10.37 8.05 -19.48
CA LYS A 55 -11.33 9.17 -19.49
C LYS A 55 -10.91 10.33 -18.57
N CYS A 56 -9.87 10.15 -17.78
CA CYS A 56 -9.35 11.18 -16.88
C CYS A 56 -8.60 12.23 -17.68
N GLU A 57 -9.11 13.47 -17.68
CA GLU A 57 -8.47 14.63 -18.29
C GLU A 57 -7.44 15.32 -17.39
N THR A 58 -7.17 14.76 -16.21
CA THR A 58 -6.21 15.30 -15.22
C THR A 58 -6.62 16.70 -14.70
N CYS A 59 -7.89 16.93 -14.40
CA CYS A 59 -8.42 18.23 -13.91
C CYS A 59 -8.10 18.56 -12.44
N PHE A 60 -7.39 17.69 -11.71
CA PHE A 60 -6.96 17.87 -10.31
C PHE A 60 -8.04 17.90 -9.22
N GLN A 61 -9.33 17.85 -9.56
CA GLN A 61 -10.42 17.95 -8.57
C GLN A 61 -10.39 16.84 -7.50
N CYS A 62 -10.12 15.60 -7.90
CA CYS A 62 -10.07 14.47 -6.95
C CYS A 62 -8.89 14.57 -5.96
N ALA A 63 -7.73 15.04 -6.43
CA ALA A 63 -6.56 15.25 -5.57
C ALA A 63 -6.81 16.40 -4.58
N GLN A 64 -7.39 17.52 -5.06
CA GLN A 64 -7.75 18.67 -4.22
C GLN A 64 -8.82 18.35 -3.18
N ALA A 65 -9.79 17.49 -3.52
CA ALA A 65 -10.82 17.08 -2.59
C ALA A 65 -10.31 16.11 -1.51
N CYS A 66 -9.08 15.59 -1.62
CA CYS A 66 -8.56 14.58 -0.71
C CYS A 66 -8.00 15.24 0.56
N PRO A 67 -8.70 15.17 1.72
CA PRO A 67 -8.26 15.85 2.94
C PRO A 67 -7.01 15.24 3.57
N ILE A 68 -6.68 14.01 3.15
CA ILE A 68 -5.52 13.25 3.65
C ILE A 68 -4.44 13.09 2.58
N GLU A 69 -4.61 13.74 1.43
CA GLU A 69 -3.65 13.74 0.32
C GLU A 69 -3.20 12.34 -0.11
N CYS A 70 -4.12 11.37 -0.09
CA CYS A 70 -3.86 10.00 -0.52
C CYS A 70 -4.08 9.77 -2.02
N ILE A 71 -4.53 10.80 -2.75
CA ILE A 71 -4.76 10.80 -4.19
C ILE A 71 -3.78 11.79 -4.81
N ASP A 72 -2.89 11.29 -5.66
CA ASP A 72 -2.01 12.08 -6.51
C ASP A 72 -2.38 11.85 -7.98
N MET A 73 -2.16 12.85 -8.85
CA MET A 73 -2.53 12.79 -10.26
C MET A 73 -1.43 13.34 -11.16
N GLY A 74 -1.13 12.62 -12.24
CA GLY A 74 -0.22 13.05 -13.29
C GLY A 74 -0.78 12.70 -14.66
N GLY A 75 -0.41 13.46 -15.68
CA GLY A 75 -0.87 13.28 -17.05
C GLY A 75 0.28 13.40 -18.04
N THR A 76 0.15 12.75 -19.20
CA THR A 76 1.08 12.89 -20.30
C THR A 76 0.48 13.84 -21.33
N ASP A 77 1.18 14.93 -21.66
CA ASP A 77 0.80 15.86 -22.73
C ASP A 77 0.86 15.16 -24.11
N THR A 78 0.18 15.71 -25.10
CA THR A 78 0.23 15.35 -26.54
C THR A 78 1.65 15.21 -27.10
N LYS A 79 2.64 15.82 -26.44
CA LYS A 79 4.07 15.74 -26.79
C LYS A 79 4.83 14.66 -26.02
N GLY A 80 4.16 13.75 -25.32
CA GLY A 80 4.78 12.67 -24.55
C GLY A 80 5.46 13.13 -23.24
N ARG A 81 5.21 14.37 -22.79
CA ARG A 81 5.79 14.91 -21.55
C ARG A 81 4.89 14.57 -20.38
N PHE A 82 5.39 13.84 -19.39
CA PHE A 82 4.67 13.61 -18.14
C PHE A 82 4.77 14.87 -17.27
N ALA A 83 3.67 15.59 -17.08
CA ALA A 83 3.60 16.78 -16.24
C ALA A 83 2.72 16.48 -15.03
N VAL A 84 3.30 16.63 -13.83
CA VAL A 84 2.61 16.51 -12.53
C VAL A 84 2.60 17.87 -11.86
N HIS A 85 1.95 18.92 -12.36
CA HIS A 85 2.03 20.20 -11.64
C HIS A 85 0.76 21.06 -11.66
N TRP A 86 0.26 21.31 -10.44
CA TRP A 86 -0.28 22.61 -10.04
C TRP A 86 0.56 23.12 -8.86
N GLY A 87 1.16 24.31 -9.00
CA GLY A 87 1.86 25.02 -7.92
C GLY A 87 3.39 25.10 -8.06
N PRO A 88 4.04 26.01 -7.31
CA PRO A 88 5.50 26.18 -7.29
C PRO A 88 6.22 24.88 -6.92
N ALA A 89 7.33 24.57 -7.60
CA ALA A 89 8.09 23.33 -7.39
C ALA A 89 8.49 23.11 -5.91
N GLU A 90 8.76 24.19 -5.20
CA GLU A 90 9.12 24.24 -3.78
C GLU A 90 7.98 23.88 -2.80
N GLN A 91 6.72 23.75 -3.24
CA GLN A 91 5.59 23.37 -2.37
C GLN A 91 5.10 21.93 -2.57
N TYR A 92 5.43 21.29 -3.71
CA TYR A 92 4.85 20.00 -4.10
C TYR A 92 5.84 18.98 -4.69
N ALA A 93 7.04 19.37 -5.15
CA ALA A 93 8.00 18.43 -5.73
C ALA A 93 8.68 17.51 -4.69
N GLU A 94 8.66 17.89 -3.40
CA GLU A 94 9.20 17.06 -2.31
C GLU A 94 8.26 15.91 -1.90
N ARG A 95 6.99 15.90 -2.33
CA ARG A 95 5.95 15.02 -1.77
C ARG A 95 5.80 13.68 -2.51
N ARG A 96 6.87 13.17 -3.11
CA ARG A 96 6.93 11.76 -3.58
C ARG A 96 6.97 10.77 -2.42
N GLU A 97 7.24 11.26 -1.22
CA GLU A 97 7.20 10.48 -0.01
C GLU A 97 6.09 11.02 0.89
N GLU A 98 5.38 10.11 1.55
CA GLU A 98 4.69 10.40 2.80
C GLU A 98 3.31 11.08 2.75
N SER A 99 2.24 10.27 2.68
CA SER A 99 0.95 10.64 3.33
C SER A 99 -0.04 9.48 3.51
N ALA A 100 -0.10 8.51 2.58
CA ALA A 100 -1.04 7.38 2.67
C ALA A 100 -0.41 6.04 3.11
N MET A 101 0.68 5.63 2.46
CA MET A 101 1.35 4.33 2.72
C MET A 101 1.97 4.27 4.11
N ARG A 102 2.51 5.39 4.61
CA ARG A 102 3.15 5.49 5.94
C ARG A 102 2.19 5.21 7.11
N ARG A 103 0.90 5.52 6.98
CA ARG A 103 -0.10 5.15 8.01
C ARG A 103 -0.35 3.64 8.08
N SER A 104 -0.12 2.93 6.98
CA SER A 104 -0.22 1.47 6.92
C SER A 104 1.08 0.74 7.27
N GLY A 105 2.19 1.47 7.42
CA GLY A 105 3.52 0.89 7.63
C GLY A 105 4.13 0.18 6.41
N ARG A 106 3.48 0.24 5.23
CA ARG A 106 4.03 -0.28 3.96
C ARG A 106 4.74 0.82 3.17
N THR A 107 5.77 0.44 2.45
CA THR A 107 6.54 1.33 1.57
C THR A 107 5.86 1.51 0.22
N VAL A 108 6.08 2.67 -0.40
CA VAL A 108 5.55 3.00 -1.74
C VAL A 108 6.36 2.22 -2.77
N SER A 109 5.69 1.65 -3.77
CA SER A 109 6.35 0.87 -4.82
C SER A 109 7.30 1.72 -5.65
N ASP A 110 8.51 1.23 -5.90
CA ASP A 110 9.57 1.94 -6.63
C ASP A 110 9.26 2.11 -8.13
N ALA A 111 8.52 1.18 -8.72
CA ALA A 111 8.06 1.28 -10.11
C ALA A 111 6.71 2.02 -10.18
N ALA A 112 6.60 3.00 -11.08
CA ALA A 112 5.29 3.46 -11.53
C ALA A 112 4.53 2.22 -12.03
N ALA A 113 3.34 1.97 -11.49
CA ALA A 113 2.55 0.78 -11.83
C ALA A 113 2.49 0.63 -13.35
N ALA A 114 3.23 -0.34 -13.88
CA ALA A 114 3.29 -0.59 -15.30
C ALA A 114 1.86 -0.90 -15.75
N THR A 115 1.31 -0.03 -16.58
CA THR A 115 -0.05 -0.17 -17.06
C THR A 115 -0.06 -1.34 -18.03
N GLY A 116 -0.41 -2.54 -17.53
CA GLY A 116 -0.63 -3.72 -18.38
C GLY A 116 0.45 -4.80 -18.32
N ALA A 117 0.88 -5.25 -17.14
CA ALA A 117 1.45 -6.59 -17.03
C ALA A 117 0.36 -7.61 -17.41
N THR A 118 0.43 -8.12 -18.64
CA THR A 118 -0.58 -9.00 -19.23
C THR A 118 -0.50 -10.36 -18.54
N ILE A 119 -1.27 -10.55 -17.48
CA ILE A 119 -1.34 -11.84 -16.79
C ILE A 119 -2.31 -12.80 -17.51
N ASN A 120 -2.02 -14.10 -17.42
CA ASN A 120 -2.94 -15.12 -17.92
C ASN A 120 -4.14 -15.26 -16.99
N ILE A 121 -5.26 -14.60 -17.31
CA ILE A 121 -6.49 -14.61 -16.51
C ILE A 121 -7.09 -16.02 -16.34
N ALA A 122 -6.88 -16.93 -17.30
CA ALA A 122 -7.42 -18.29 -17.20
C ALA A 122 -6.91 -19.03 -15.96
N LYS A 123 -5.65 -18.78 -15.56
CA LYS A 123 -5.09 -19.40 -14.34
C LYS A 123 -5.74 -18.87 -13.07
N VAL A 124 -6.15 -17.60 -13.05
CA VAL A 124 -6.94 -17.04 -11.93
C VAL A 124 -8.30 -17.72 -11.85
N ASP A 125 -8.93 -17.98 -13.00
CA ASP A 125 -10.23 -18.65 -13.05
C ASP A 125 -10.16 -20.10 -12.56
N GLU A 126 -9.12 -20.85 -12.92
CA GLU A 126 -8.87 -22.20 -12.37
C GLU A 126 -8.77 -22.19 -10.84
N ILE A 127 -8.05 -21.21 -10.27
CA ILE A 127 -7.89 -21.07 -8.82
C ILE A 127 -9.24 -20.74 -8.17
N LEU A 128 -10.03 -19.85 -8.79
CA LEU A 128 -11.34 -19.47 -8.28
C LEU A 128 -12.34 -20.64 -8.30
N GLU A 129 -12.30 -21.45 -9.36
CA GLU A 129 -13.12 -22.66 -9.48
C GLU A 129 -12.77 -23.69 -8.39
N ALA A 130 -11.48 -23.87 -8.10
CA ALA A 130 -11.03 -24.75 -7.01
C ALA A 130 -11.52 -24.32 -5.61
N HIS A 131 -11.93 -23.05 -5.45
CA HIS A 131 -12.46 -22.48 -4.21
C HIS A 131 -13.95 -22.11 -4.29
N ASP A 132 -14.68 -22.63 -5.29
CA ASP A 132 -16.12 -22.40 -5.51
C ASP A 132 -16.52 -20.92 -5.57
N TYR A 133 -15.60 -20.05 -5.99
CA TYR A 133 -15.79 -18.59 -6.03
C TYR A 133 -16.21 -17.96 -4.69
N ASP A 134 -16.03 -18.65 -3.57
CA ASP A 134 -16.54 -18.21 -2.26
C ASP A 134 -15.64 -17.15 -1.61
N PRO A 135 -16.15 -15.92 -1.35
CA PRO A 135 -15.40 -14.88 -0.67
C PRO A 135 -14.90 -15.26 0.74
N HIS A 136 -15.49 -16.26 1.41
CA HIS A 136 -15.00 -16.72 2.71
C HIS A 136 -13.61 -17.37 2.62
N HIS A 137 -13.22 -17.86 1.45
CA HIS A 137 -11.89 -18.43 1.19
C HIS A 137 -10.90 -17.39 0.61
N MET A 138 -11.17 -16.08 0.76
CA MET A 138 -10.36 -15.01 0.15
C MET A 138 -8.85 -15.14 0.42
N LEU A 139 -8.44 -15.46 1.64
CA LEU A 139 -7.02 -15.64 1.95
C LEU A 139 -6.40 -16.78 1.13
N ALA A 140 -7.04 -17.95 1.12
CA ALA A 140 -6.55 -19.11 0.37
C ALA A 140 -6.49 -18.83 -1.14
N ILE A 141 -7.50 -18.14 -1.68
CA ILE A 141 -7.51 -17.70 -3.08
C ILE A 141 -6.30 -16.81 -3.39
N LEU A 142 -6.03 -15.82 -2.52
CA LEU A 142 -4.91 -14.91 -2.70
C LEU A 142 -3.56 -15.61 -2.56
N GLU A 143 -3.42 -16.53 -1.60
CA GLU A 143 -2.20 -17.35 -1.44
C GLU A 143 -1.95 -18.23 -2.65
N ALA A 144 -2.98 -18.84 -3.23
CA ALA A 144 -2.88 -19.63 -4.46
C ALA A 144 -2.49 -18.76 -5.67
N ILE A 145 -3.07 -17.56 -5.82
CA ILE A 145 -2.69 -16.60 -6.86
C ILE A 145 -1.22 -16.21 -6.69
N GLN A 146 -0.80 -15.86 -5.47
CA GLN A 146 0.60 -15.54 -5.20
C GLN A 146 1.53 -16.73 -5.47
N GLY A 147 1.13 -17.95 -5.13
CA GLY A 147 1.89 -19.15 -5.46
C GLY A 147 2.06 -19.36 -6.98
N ALA A 148 1.07 -18.96 -7.78
CA ALA A 148 1.11 -19.08 -9.23
C ALA A 148 1.94 -17.98 -9.92
N TYR A 149 1.89 -16.74 -9.43
CA TYR A 149 2.55 -15.59 -10.08
C TYR A 149 3.78 -15.04 -9.35
N GLY A 150 4.03 -15.47 -8.11
CA GLY A 150 5.07 -14.93 -7.22
C GLY A 150 4.72 -13.59 -6.56
N TYR A 151 3.58 -13.00 -6.90
CA TYR A 151 3.03 -11.76 -6.34
C TYR A 151 1.52 -11.71 -6.61
N LEU A 152 0.85 -10.62 -6.20
CA LEU A 152 -0.56 -10.34 -6.45
C LEU A 152 -0.73 -9.23 -7.51
N PRO A 153 -0.87 -9.58 -8.80
CA PRO A 153 -1.14 -8.61 -9.84
C PRO A 153 -2.49 -7.94 -9.64
N VAL A 154 -2.57 -6.64 -9.93
CA VAL A 154 -3.81 -5.85 -9.81
C VAL A 154 -4.94 -6.44 -10.65
N ASP A 155 -4.64 -6.94 -11.85
CA ASP A 155 -5.65 -7.54 -12.73
C ASP A 155 -6.22 -8.85 -12.17
N ALA A 156 -5.41 -9.63 -11.44
CA ALA A 156 -5.89 -10.83 -10.76
C ALA A 156 -6.87 -10.46 -9.65
N LEU A 157 -6.55 -9.46 -8.82
CA LEU A 157 -7.44 -8.97 -7.77
C LEU A 157 -8.75 -8.41 -8.33
N LYS A 158 -8.68 -7.69 -9.46
CA LYS A 158 -9.88 -7.20 -10.16
C LYS A 158 -10.73 -8.37 -10.68
N ARG A 159 -10.09 -9.42 -11.21
CA ARG A 159 -10.79 -10.64 -11.65
C ARG A 159 -11.49 -11.32 -10.48
N VAL A 160 -10.82 -11.51 -9.34
CA VAL A 160 -11.40 -12.08 -8.12
C VAL A 160 -12.63 -11.29 -7.68
N SER A 161 -12.53 -9.96 -7.61
CA SER A 161 -13.69 -9.12 -7.23
C SER A 161 -14.87 -9.25 -8.20
N ARG A 162 -14.60 -9.32 -9.51
CA ARG A 162 -15.66 -9.46 -10.53
C ARG A 162 -16.31 -10.86 -10.51
N ALA A 163 -15.52 -11.90 -10.30
CA ALA A 163 -15.98 -13.29 -10.36
C ALA A 163 -16.69 -13.74 -9.07
N THR A 164 -16.14 -13.41 -7.90
CA THR A 164 -16.71 -13.78 -6.59
C THR A 164 -17.85 -12.86 -6.14
N GLY A 165 -18.02 -11.71 -6.80
CA GLY A 165 -18.95 -10.66 -6.38
C GLY A 165 -18.49 -9.86 -5.15
N ALA A 166 -17.38 -10.26 -4.51
CA ALA A 166 -16.79 -9.55 -3.38
C ALA A 166 -16.38 -8.13 -3.78
N TRP A 167 -16.58 -7.17 -2.87
CA TRP A 167 -16.16 -5.79 -3.10
C TRP A 167 -14.64 -5.73 -3.23
N TYR A 168 -14.13 -4.98 -4.21
CA TYR A 168 -12.69 -4.86 -4.41
C TYR A 168 -11.97 -4.36 -3.15
N ALA A 169 -12.60 -3.46 -2.39
CA ALA A 169 -12.08 -3.00 -1.11
C ALA A 169 -11.89 -4.13 -0.08
N MET A 170 -12.74 -5.16 -0.10
CA MET A 170 -12.60 -6.35 0.75
C MET A 170 -11.42 -7.20 0.28
N VAL A 171 -11.33 -7.50 -1.03
CA VAL A 171 -10.22 -8.26 -1.63
C VAL A 171 -8.89 -7.58 -1.32
N TYR A 172 -8.80 -6.27 -1.56
CA TYR A 172 -7.62 -5.47 -1.31
C TYR A 172 -7.34 -5.33 0.20
N GLY A 173 -8.38 -5.22 1.03
CA GLY A 173 -8.27 -5.23 2.48
C GLY A 173 -7.61 -6.50 2.99
N THR A 174 -8.06 -7.68 2.54
CA THR A 174 -7.43 -8.96 2.86
C THR A 174 -6.00 -9.03 2.33
N ALA A 175 -5.77 -8.69 1.07
CA ALA A 175 -4.45 -8.72 0.44
C ALA A 175 -3.43 -7.80 1.13
N THR A 176 -3.90 -6.67 1.67
CA THR A 176 -3.04 -5.76 2.42
C THR A 176 -2.86 -6.23 3.87
N PHE A 177 -3.89 -6.77 4.52
CA PHE A 177 -3.84 -7.13 5.93
C PHE A 177 -2.68 -8.08 6.28
N TYR A 178 -2.42 -9.08 5.45
CA TYR A 178 -1.38 -10.08 5.66
C TYR A 178 -0.04 -9.65 5.04
N LYS A 179 1.04 -9.70 5.83
CA LYS A 179 2.37 -9.22 5.41
C LYS A 179 3.05 -10.08 4.33
N HIS A 180 2.79 -11.38 4.32
CA HIS A 180 3.41 -12.29 3.36
C HIS A 180 2.83 -12.17 1.95
N LEU A 181 1.74 -11.41 1.77
CA LEU A 181 1.16 -11.11 0.48
C LEU A 181 1.83 -9.89 -0.14
N ALA A 182 2.45 -10.08 -1.31
CA ALA A 182 3.23 -9.09 -2.03
C ALA A 182 2.47 -8.58 -3.26
N PHE A 183 2.53 -7.28 -3.53
CA PHE A 183 1.91 -6.66 -4.70
C PHE A 183 2.90 -6.42 -5.85
N GLU A 184 4.19 -6.61 -5.60
CA GLU A 184 5.26 -6.32 -6.54
C GLU A 184 5.91 -7.62 -7.01
N PRO A 185 6.17 -7.76 -8.32
CA PRO A 185 6.92 -8.88 -8.83
C PRO A 185 8.35 -8.86 -8.29
N GLY A 186 8.92 -10.04 -8.07
CA GLY A 186 10.33 -10.19 -7.73
C GLY A 186 10.65 -10.04 -6.25
N VAL A 187 9.81 -9.46 -5.38
CA VAL A 187 10.13 -9.44 -3.94
C VAL A 187 9.53 -10.68 -3.26
N THR A 188 10.25 -11.80 -3.34
CA THR A 188 9.84 -13.04 -2.66
C THR A 188 10.45 -13.18 -1.27
N ARG A 189 11.51 -12.42 -0.98
CA ARG A 189 12.34 -12.59 0.21
C ARG A 189 12.71 -11.24 0.81
N SER A 190 12.89 -11.18 2.13
CA SER A 190 13.28 -9.93 2.80
C SER A 190 14.49 -10.09 3.71
N ILE A 191 15.34 -9.07 3.70
CA ILE A 191 16.43 -8.88 4.65
C ILE A 191 15.96 -7.82 5.64
N ALA A 192 15.59 -8.26 6.84
CA ALA A 192 15.06 -7.40 7.88
C ALA A 192 16.12 -7.09 8.94
N VAL A 193 16.37 -5.81 9.22
CA VAL A 193 17.30 -5.38 10.29
C VAL A 193 16.50 -4.86 11.48
N CYS A 194 16.81 -5.34 12.68
CA CYS A 194 16.18 -4.87 13.91
C CYS A 194 16.65 -3.48 14.30
N ARG A 195 15.69 -2.59 14.60
CA ARG A 195 15.94 -1.22 15.05
C ARG A 195 15.61 -0.99 16.52
N CYS A 196 15.53 -2.05 17.34
CA CYS A 196 15.34 -1.87 18.77
C CYS A 196 16.57 -1.16 19.38
N ALA A 197 16.39 -0.53 20.55
CA ALA A 197 17.46 0.22 21.21
C ALA A 197 18.74 -0.62 21.40
N ASN A 198 18.61 -1.89 21.77
CA ASN A 198 19.74 -2.80 21.96
C ASN A 198 20.54 -3.02 20.66
N CYS A 199 19.85 -3.22 19.54
CA CYS A 199 20.47 -3.39 18.23
C CYS A 199 21.14 -2.10 17.75
N LEU A 200 20.51 -0.94 17.96
CA LEU A 200 21.11 0.36 17.61
C LEU A 200 22.42 0.60 18.37
N VAL A 201 22.45 0.33 19.68
CA VAL A 201 23.68 0.42 20.50
C VAL A 201 24.74 -0.58 20.02
N SER A 202 24.33 -1.76 19.55
CA SER A 202 25.24 -2.78 19.00
C SER A 202 25.69 -2.51 17.56
N GLY A 203 25.33 -1.35 16.99
CA GLY A 203 25.78 -0.93 15.67
C GLY A 203 24.83 -1.23 14.51
N ALA A 204 23.55 -1.56 14.77
CA ALA A 204 22.57 -1.79 13.71
C ALA A 204 22.41 -0.60 12.77
N GLY A 205 22.55 0.65 13.26
CA GLY A 205 22.54 1.83 12.39
C GLY A 205 23.68 1.82 11.35
N SER A 206 24.88 1.38 11.74
CA SER A 206 25.99 1.20 10.82
C SER A 206 25.71 0.08 9.82
N VAL A 207 25.18 -1.05 10.29
CA VAL A 207 24.79 -2.17 9.41
C VAL A 207 23.78 -1.72 8.37
N MET A 208 22.74 -0.99 8.79
CA MET A 208 21.73 -0.44 7.88
C MET A 208 22.36 0.49 6.84
N GLY A 209 23.20 1.44 7.27
CA GLY A 209 23.89 2.35 6.35
C GLY A 209 24.76 1.60 5.32
N THR A 210 25.52 0.60 5.77
CA THR A 210 26.34 -0.23 4.89
C THR A 210 25.50 -1.05 3.91
N LEU A 211 24.43 -1.72 4.36
CA LEU A 211 23.56 -2.50 3.48
C LEU A 211 22.85 -1.62 2.45
N SER A 212 22.41 -0.42 2.84
CA SER A 212 21.79 0.52 1.90
C SER A 212 22.77 0.96 0.81
N TYR A 213 24.02 1.27 1.20
CA TYR A 213 25.07 1.67 0.28
C TYR A 213 25.46 0.55 -0.69
N GLU A 214 25.77 -0.64 -0.17
CA GLU A 214 26.23 -1.79 -0.96
C GLU A 214 25.15 -2.32 -1.90
N PHE A 215 23.89 -2.33 -1.47
CA PHE A 215 22.79 -2.83 -2.30
C PHE A 215 22.19 -1.76 -3.22
N GLY A 216 22.60 -0.50 -3.07
CA GLY A 216 22.13 0.62 -3.88
C GLY A 216 20.63 0.89 -3.72
N THR A 217 20.07 0.62 -2.53
CA THR A 217 18.65 0.80 -2.23
C THR A 217 18.43 1.25 -0.79
N GLU A 218 17.24 1.69 -0.44
CA GLU A 218 16.89 2.17 0.90
C GLU A 218 16.07 1.12 1.67
N PHE A 219 15.98 1.29 2.99
CA PHE A 219 15.11 0.44 3.80
C PHE A 219 13.65 0.65 3.43
N GLY A 220 13.00 -0.47 3.09
CA GLY A 220 11.64 -0.52 2.58
C GLY A 220 11.54 -0.69 1.07
N ARG A 221 12.65 -0.58 0.34
CA ARG A 221 12.68 -0.69 -1.12
C ARG A 221 13.25 -2.04 -1.57
N ALA A 222 12.88 -2.44 -2.79
CA ALA A 222 13.43 -3.64 -3.41
C ALA A 222 14.91 -3.43 -3.76
N ILE A 223 15.69 -4.50 -3.71
CA ILE A 223 17.09 -4.47 -4.17
C ILE A 223 17.07 -4.60 -5.70
N PRO A 224 17.63 -3.62 -6.46
CA PRO A 224 17.45 -3.55 -7.92
C PRO A 224 17.86 -4.80 -8.72
N TRP A 225 18.82 -5.56 -8.20
CA TRP A 225 19.48 -6.68 -8.88
C TRP A 225 19.14 -8.05 -8.28
N SER A 226 18.20 -8.13 -7.33
CA SER A 226 17.82 -9.39 -6.71
C SER A 226 16.33 -9.44 -6.37
N ASN A 227 15.88 -10.63 -5.99
CA ASN A 227 14.52 -10.87 -5.52
C ASN A 227 14.30 -10.53 -4.02
N LEU A 228 15.19 -9.73 -3.45
CA LEU A 228 15.23 -9.38 -2.03
C LEU A 228 14.78 -7.93 -1.81
N ARG A 229 14.18 -7.68 -0.65
CA ARG A 229 13.85 -6.33 -0.17
C ARG A 229 14.54 -6.04 1.15
N LEU A 230 15.05 -4.81 1.31
CA LEU A 230 15.55 -4.35 2.60
C LEU A 230 14.36 -3.92 3.46
N GLU A 231 14.26 -4.42 4.68
CA GLU A 231 13.17 -4.09 5.61
C GLU A 231 13.66 -3.76 7.01
N SER A 232 12.86 -3.01 7.74
CA SER A 232 13.05 -2.85 9.19
C SER A 232 12.24 -3.92 9.91
N LEU A 233 12.91 -4.70 10.77
CA LEU A 233 12.22 -5.62 11.65
C LEU A 233 11.51 -4.83 12.78
N PRO A 234 10.20 -5.05 13.03
CA PRO A 234 9.44 -4.28 14.00
C PRO A 234 9.75 -4.64 15.46
N SER A 235 10.12 -5.89 15.72
CA SER A 235 10.42 -6.41 17.07
C SER A 235 11.65 -7.30 17.03
N HIS A 236 12.45 -7.27 18.09
CA HIS A 236 13.60 -8.15 18.26
C HIS A 236 13.13 -9.59 18.53
N LEU A 237 13.81 -10.58 17.96
CA LEU A 237 13.50 -12.00 18.17
C LEU A 237 14.10 -12.48 19.50
N PRO A 238 13.33 -13.20 20.33
CA PRO A 238 13.86 -13.78 21.57
C PRO A 238 15.14 -14.58 21.31
N ASP A 239 16.13 -14.43 22.19
CA ASP A 239 17.42 -15.14 22.17
C ASP A 239 18.30 -14.93 20.93
N ALA A 240 17.96 -13.96 20.08
CA ALA A 240 18.77 -13.63 18.91
C ALA A 240 19.90 -12.64 19.27
N PRO A 241 21.11 -12.78 18.69
CA PRO A 241 22.20 -11.86 18.95
C PRO A 241 21.91 -10.46 18.39
N SER A 242 22.51 -9.44 19.01
CA SER A 242 22.51 -8.06 18.51
C SER A 242 23.86 -7.74 17.85
N PRO A 243 23.90 -7.00 16.72
CA PRO A 243 22.77 -6.49 15.95
C PRO A 243 22.02 -7.61 15.20
N LEU A 244 20.69 -7.64 15.33
CA LEU A 244 19.85 -8.67 14.72
C LEU A 244 19.53 -8.32 13.28
N VAL A 245 19.92 -9.22 12.37
CA VAL A 245 19.51 -9.22 10.97
C VAL A 245 18.92 -10.58 10.64
N VAL A 246 17.84 -10.56 9.87
CA VAL A 246 17.02 -11.73 9.58
C VAL A 246 16.84 -11.83 8.07
N ILE A 247 16.99 -13.03 7.52
CA ILE A 247 16.61 -13.33 6.13
C ILE A 247 15.45 -14.31 6.20
N ASP A 248 14.26 -13.89 5.75
CA ASP A 248 13.01 -14.68 5.76
C ASP A 248 12.67 -15.35 7.11
N GLY A 249 12.88 -14.64 8.21
CA GLY A 249 12.65 -15.16 9.56
C GLY A 249 13.87 -15.81 10.22
N GLU A 250 14.92 -16.15 9.47
CA GLU A 250 16.11 -16.80 10.02
C GLU A 250 17.21 -15.80 10.44
N PRO A 251 17.60 -15.77 11.74
CA PRO A 251 18.58 -14.83 12.27
C PRO A 251 20.00 -15.13 11.80
N GLN A 252 20.67 -14.12 11.26
CA GLN A 252 22.05 -14.19 10.78
C GLN A 252 23.01 -13.88 11.91
N ARG A 253 23.72 -14.90 12.42
CA ARG A 253 24.60 -14.78 13.59
C ARG A 253 25.98 -14.20 13.28
N ASP A 254 26.42 -14.31 12.04
CA ASP A 254 27.78 -13.91 11.64
C ASP A 254 27.89 -12.43 11.29
N LEU A 255 26.81 -11.65 11.42
CA LEU A 255 26.77 -10.25 10.99
C LEU A 255 26.99 -9.27 12.15
N SER A 256 27.87 -8.30 11.93
CA SER A 256 28.20 -7.21 12.85
C SER A 256 28.49 -5.93 12.06
N ALA A 257 28.58 -4.79 12.75
CA ALA A 257 28.95 -3.53 12.09
C ALA A 257 30.33 -3.57 11.39
N LYS A 258 31.25 -4.44 11.85
CA LYS A 258 32.62 -4.52 11.30
C LYS A 258 32.72 -5.31 10.00
N ASN A 259 31.83 -6.29 9.79
CA ASN A 259 31.87 -7.19 8.63
C ASN A 259 30.62 -7.04 7.74
N ALA A 260 29.81 -5.99 7.95
CA ALA A 260 28.61 -5.76 7.16
C ALA A 260 28.89 -5.65 5.66
N ALA A 261 29.97 -4.97 5.25
CA ALA A 261 30.33 -4.81 3.84
C ALA A 261 30.74 -6.14 3.18
N SER A 262 31.62 -6.92 3.84
CA SER A 262 32.04 -8.22 3.31
C SER A 262 30.89 -9.23 3.28
N TRP A 263 30.01 -9.19 4.29
CA TRP A 263 28.81 -10.00 4.30
C TRP A 263 27.84 -9.62 3.18
N ALA A 264 27.63 -8.32 2.95
CA ALA A 264 26.77 -7.81 1.88
C ALA A 264 27.29 -8.26 0.50
N ALA A 265 28.59 -8.12 0.24
CA ALA A 265 29.22 -8.58 -0.99
C ALA A 265 29.07 -10.11 -1.19
N ALA A 266 29.26 -10.90 -0.14
CA ALA A 266 29.07 -12.35 -0.18
C ALA A 266 27.59 -12.76 -0.37
N LEU A 267 26.65 -11.94 0.08
CA LEU A 267 25.22 -12.14 -0.17
C LEU A 267 24.87 -11.78 -1.62
N ALA A 268 25.40 -10.67 -2.13
CA ALA A 268 25.17 -10.24 -3.51
C ALA A 268 25.61 -11.32 -4.50
N GLY A 269 26.76 -11.97 -4.29
CA GLY A 269 27.20 -13.09 -5.14
C GLY A 269 26.32 -14.34 -5.07
N ARG A 270 25.49 -14.52 -4.03
CA ARG A 270 24.57 -15.66 -3.88
C ARG A 270 23.18 -15.40 -4.47
N TYR A 271 22.77 -14.14 -4.55
CA TYR A 271 21.41 -13.73 -4.90
C TYR A 271 21.32 -12.81 -6.13
N ALA A 272 22.45 -12.43 -6.73
CA ALA A 272 22.49 -11.87 -8.07
C ALA A 272 22.13 -12.99 -9.06
N ALA A 273 20.88 -12.98 -9.52
CA ALA A 273 20.34 -13.88 -10.52
C ALA A 273 19.63 -13.06 -11.60
#